data_AF-A0AAN6NY42-F1
#
_entry.id   AF-A0AAN6NY42-F1
#
_cell.length_a   1.000
_cell.length_b   1.000
_cell.length_c   1.000
_cell.angle_alpha   90.00
_cell.angle_beta   90.00
_cell.angle_gamma   90.00
#
_symmetry.space_group_name_H-M   'P 1'
#
loop_
_entity.id
_entity.type
_entity.pdbx_description
1 polymer ?
#
loop_
_entity_poly.entity_id
_entity_poly.type
_entity_poly.pdbx_seq_one_letter_code
_entity_poly.pdbx_strand_id
1 'polypeptide(L)'
;MKLSIISLLASFSLAFAAALPAPPVPTAAVPNDSKIVGNFSHSCAQITLMNKYFLAASCNGIHPAAPDPKEGNGTHVPSPGFNQLDLNQCIGFDQGTGGPESGGGVWGKLIWQPIGKFSNYCTDCSLTGPRLKELKCNCVPMTGPGATTTVIDLDEGVENRNGTLVCRGGMGSGIGPGPLPPIDD
;
A
#
# COMPACT_ATOMS: atom_id res chain seq x y z
N MET A 1 42.68 -51.81 29.61
CA MET A 1 41.86 -50.59 29.35
C MET A 1 42.67 -49.43 29.90
N LYS A 2 43.06 -48.36 29.21
CA LYS A 2 42.67 -47.75 27.93
C LYS A 2 43.93 -46.96 27.46
N LEU A 3 44.35 -47.16 26.21
CA LEU A 3 45.42 -46.41 25.53
C LEU A 3 44.93 -44.98 25.25
N SER A 4 45.79 -43.97 25.35
CA SER A 4 45.59 -42.72 24.62
C SER A 4 46.90 -42.14 24.12
N ILE A 5 46.91 -41.96 22.81
CA ILE A 5 48.03 -41.61 21.93
C ILE A 5 48.05 -40.08 21.82
N ILE A 6 49.20 -39.47 22.07
CA ILE A 6 49.44 -38.04 21.87
C ILE A 6 49.74 -37.84 20.37
N SER A 7 48.82 -37.23 19.64
CA SER A 7 48.96 -36.94 18.22
C SER A 7 49.58 -35.54 18.03
N LEU A 8 50.76 -35.50 17.41
CA LEU A 8 51.35 -34.30 16.82
C LEU A 8 50.58 -33.95 15.53
N LEU A 9 50.16 -32.70 15.39
CA LEU A 9 49.87 -32.12 14.08
C LEU A 9 50.52 -30.73 13.97
N ALA A 10 51.49 -30.66 13.06
CA ALA A 10 52.19 -29.46 12.66
C ALA A 10 51.26 -28.56 11.83
N SER A 11 51.23 -27.28 12.19
CA SER A 11 50.45 -26.26 11.50
C SER A 11 51.15 -25.85 10.20
N PHE A 12 50.50 -26.11 9.06
CA PHE A 12 50.90 -25.62 7.74
C PHE A 12 50.35 -24.20 7.55
N SER A 13 51.22 -23.19 7.45
CA SER A 13 50.83 -21.82 7.09
C SER A 13 50.63 -21.71 5.58
N LEU A 14 49.37 -21.63 5.14
CA LEU A 14 48.99 -21.22 3.79
C LEU A 14 48.75 -19.71 3.78
N ALA A 15 49.63 -18.96 3.11
CA ALA A 15 49.43 -17.54 2.84
C ALA A 15 48.36 -17.37 1.73
N PHE A 16 47.20 -16.84 2.08
CA PHE A 16 46.21 -16.36 1.11
C PHE A 16 46.63 -14.96 0.64
N ALA A 17 46.95 -14.83 -0.65
CA ALA A 17 47.02 -13.53 -1.30
C ALA A 17 45.59 -12.97 -1.42
N ALA A 18 45.29 -11.92 -0.67
CA ALA A 18 44.02 -11.19 -0.79
C ALA A 18 44.04 -10.35 -2.08
N ALA A 19 43.21 -10.75 -3.06
CA ALA A 19 42.89 -9.90 -4.20
C ALA A 19 41.99 -8.75 -3.72
N LEU A 20 42.41 -7.50 -3.98
CA LEU A 20 41.62 -6.30 -3.69
C LEU A 20 40.30 -6.35 -4.48
N PRO A 21 39.13 -6.13 -3.84
CA PRO A 21 37.88 -5.96 -4.58
C PRO A 21 37.94 -4.67 -5.40
N ALA A 22 37.61 -4.78 -6.70
CA ALA A 22 37.47 -3.63 -7.59
C ALA A 22 36.46 -2.62 -7.02
N PRO A 23 36.67 -1.30 -7.24
CA PRO A 23 35.73 -0.29 -6.78
C PRO A 23 34.35 -0.56 -7.41
N PRO A 24 33.24 -0.50 -6.63
CA PRO A 24 31.92 -0.65 -7.19
C PRO A 24 31.68 0.48 -8.20
N VAL A 25 31.30 0.09 -9.42
CA VAL A 25 30.78 1.01 -10.44
C VAL A 25 29.66 1.81 -9.79
N PRO A 26 29.62 3.15 -9.89
CA PRO A 26 28.50 3.92 -9.42
C PRO A 26 27.29 3.58 -10.29
N THR A 27 26.49 2.62 -9.83
CA THR A 27 25.15 2.38 -10.34
C THR A 27 24.37 3.65 -10.03
N ALA A 28 24.10 4.43 -11.08
CA ALA A 28 23.25 5.60 -11.00
C ALA A 28 21.97 5.21 -10.22
N ALA A 29 21.78 5.82 -9.05
CA ALA A 29 20.55 5.69 -8.30
C ALA A 29 19.42 6.19 -9.20
N VAL A 30 18.61 5.26 -9.71
CA VAL A 30 17.35 5.60 -10.36
C VAL A 30 16.48 6.21 -9.27
N PRO A 31 16.07 7.49 -9.37
CA PRO A 31 15.14 8.07 -8.42
C PRO A 31 13.78 7.46 -8.71
N ASN A 32 13.50 6.31 -8.10
CA ASN A 32 12.19 5.68 -8.17
C ASN A 32 11.36 6.10 -6.96
N ASP A 33 11.27 7.42 -6.75
CA ASP A 33 10.22 8.06 -5.95
C ASP A 33 8.99 8.33 -6.84
N SER A 34 8.75 7.42 -7.77
CA SER A 34 7.44 7.24 -8.36
C SER A 34 6.56 6.73 -7.22
N LYS A 35 5.99 7.62 -6.41
CA LYS A 35 4.81 7.28 -5.60
C LYS A 35 3.80 6.77 -6.62
N ILE A 36 3.78 5.46 -6.84
CA ILE A 36 2.82 4.84 -7.75
C ILE A 36 1.48 5.23 -7.13
N VAL A 37 0.63 5.91 -7.88
CA VAL A 37 -0.67 6.40 -7.41
C VAL A 37 -1.73 5.58 -8.14
N GLY A 38 -2.68 5.01 -7.42
CA GLY A 38 -3.76 4.22 -8.01
C GLY A 38 -4.65 5.03 -8.96
N ASN A 39 -4.88 6.31 -8.66
CA ASN A 39 -5.52 7.30 -9.54
C ASN A 39 -6.86 6.84 -10.14
N PHE A 40 -7.66 6.04 -9.42
CA PHE A 40 -8.94 5.56 -9.96
C PHE A 40 -9.86 6.74 -10.34
N SER A 41 -9.81 7.85 -9.59
CA SER A 41 -10.68 9.01 -9.83
C SER A 41 -10.49 9.60 -11.23
N HIS A 42 -9.31 9.37 -11.84
CA HIS A 42 -8.97 9.83 -13.18
C HIS A 42 -9.66 9.08 -14.31
N SER A 43 -9.97 7.80 -14.09
CA SER A 43 -10.52 6.89 -15.10
C SER A 43 -11.92 6.36 -14.78
N CYS A 44 -12.50 6.83 -13.68
CA CYS A 44 -13.85 6.49 -13.23
C CYS A 44 -14.72 7.74 -13.08
N ALA A 45 -16.04 7.54 -13.20
CA ALA A 45 -17.09 8.54 -13.06
C ALA A 45 -18.22 7.99 -12.17
N GLN A 46 -19.18 8.85 -11.83
CA GLN A 46 -20.33 8.49 -10.98
C GLN A 46 -19.90 7.85 -9.65
N ILE A 47 -18.82 8.38 -9.07
CA ILE A 47 -18.22 7.87 -7.84
C ILE A 47 -19.19 8.14 -6.68
N THR A 48 -19.48 7.10 -5.90
CA THR A 48 -20.38 7.17 -4.75
C THR A 48 -19.93 6.20 -3.65
N LEU A 49 -20.38 6.46 -2.42
CA LEU A 49 -20.14 5.61 -1.26
C LEU A 49 -21.45 4.97 -0.82
N MET A 50 -21.56 3.66 -1.02
CA MET A 50 -22.72 2.87 -0.65
C MET A 50 -22.51 2.23 0.72
N ASN A 51 -23.56 2.23 1.55
CA ASN A 51 -23.55 1.66 2.90
C ASN A 51 -22.35 2.12 3.76
N LYS A 52 -21.82 3.33 3.52
CA LYS A 52 -20.69 3.96 4.23
C LYS A 52 -19.29 3.38 3.98
N TYR A 53 -19.13 2.24 3.32
CA TYR A 53 -17.80 1.62 3.12
C TYR A 53 -17.61 0.91 1.77
N PHE A 54 -18.64 0.79 0.94
CA PHE A 54 -18.48 0.32 -0.42
C PHE A 54 -18.29 1.49 -1.38
N LEU A 55 -17.11 1.60 -1.97
CA LEU A 55 -16.85 2.55 -3.04
C LEU A 55 -17.42 1.99 -4.33
N ALA A 56 -18.32 2.72 -4.96
CA ALA A 56 -18.87 2.34 -6.26
C ALA A 56 -18.57 3.42 -7.30
N ALA A 57 -18.24 3.00 -8.52
CA ALA A 57 -17.99 3.91 -9.63
C ALA A 57 -18.20 3.19 -10.98
N SER A 58 -18.44 3.96 -12.02
CA SER A 58 -18.40 3.51 -13.40
C SER A 58 -17.01 3.80 -13.97
N CYS A 59 -16.26 2.76 -14.32
CA CYS A 59 -14.85 2.88 -14.71
C CYS A 59 -14.65 2.45 -16.16
N ASN A 60 -13.79 3.18 -16.86
CA ASN A 60 -13.43 2.84 -18.24
C ASN A 60 -12.52 1.60 -18.25
N GLY A 61 -12.91 0.58 -19.02
CA GLY A 61 -12.05 -0.55 -19.34
C GLY A 61 -11.10 -0.25 -20.50
N ILE A 62 -10.06 -1.07 -20.64
CA ILE A 62 -9.27 -1.13 -21.86
C ILE A 62 -10.14 -1.87 -22.88
N HIS A 63 -10.73 -1.12 -23.80
CA HIS A 63 -11.36 -1.71 -24.96
C HIS A 63 -10.23 -2.26 -25.85
N PRO A 64 -10.15 -3.56 -26.17
CA PRO A 64 -9.30 -3.98 -27.26
C PRO A 64 -9.75 -3.20 -28.49
N ALA A 65 -8.81 -2.55 -29.17
CA ALA A 65 -9.08 -1.89 -30.44
C ALA A 65 -9.79 -2.92 -31.32
N ALA A 66 -11.07 -2.68 -31.60
CA ALA A 66 -11.81 -3.54 -32.49
C ALA A 66 -11.07 -3.52 -33.84
N PRO A 67 -10.81 -4.68 -34.48
CA PRO A 67 -10.33 -4.67 -35.85
C PRO A 67 -11.37 -3.94 -36.71
N ASP A 68 -10.88 -3.15 -37.67
CA ASP A 68 -11.62 -2.21 -38.51
C ASP A 68 -13.04 -2.67 -38.89
N PRO A 69 -14.01 -1.73 -38.97
CA PRO A 69 -15.40 -2.06 -39.26
C PRO A 69 -15.55 -2.45 -40.73
N LYS A 70 -15.40 -3.74 -41.01
CA LYS A 70 -16.12 -4.35 -42.13
C LYS A 70 -17.33 -5.08 -41.58
N GLU A 71 -18.47 -4.48 -41.87
CA GLU A 71 -19.72 -5.16 -42.15
C GLU A 71 -20.53 -5.66 -40.94
N GLY A 72 -21.53 -4.85 -40.55
CA GLY A 72 -22.87 -5.36 -40.30
C GLY A 72 -23.07 -6.30 -39.11
N ASN A 73 -22.76 -5.86 -37.89
CA ASN A 73 -23.51 -6.32 -36.73
C ASN A 73 -23.41 -5.29 -35.61
N GLY A 74 -24.55 -4.90 -35.02
CA GLY A 74 -24.63 -3.82 -34.04
C GLY A 74 -23.61 -4.01 -32.92
N THR A 75 -22.55 -3.20 -32.93
CA THR A 75 -21.49 -3.24 -31.93
C THR A 75 -22.08 -2.76 -30.61
N HIS A 76 -22.40 -3.73 -29.75
CA HIS A 76 -22.68 -3.50 -28.35
C HIS A 76 -21.42 -2.92 -27.71
N VAL A 77 -21.31 -1.58 -27.68
CA VAL A 77 -20.35 -0.89 -26.84
C VAL A 77 -20.69 -1.32 -25.41
N PRO A 78 -19.81 -2.07 -24.71
CA PRO A 78 -20.07 -2.46 -23.34
C PRO A 78 -20.23 -1.17 -22.55
N SER A 79 -21.43 -0.94 -22.03
CA SER A 79 -21.67 0.18 -21.14
C SER A 79 -20.68 0.06 -19.98
N PRO A 80 -20.02 1.16 -19.57
CA PRO A 80 -19.00 1.10 -18.53
C PRO A 80 -19.63 0.48 -17.27
N GLY A 81 -19.13 -0.69 -16.89
CA GLY A 81 -19.71 -1.49 -15.82
C GLY A 81 -19.71 -0.70 -14.53
N PHE A 82 -20.83 -0.72 -13.81
CA PHE A 82 -20.88 -0.19 -12.45
C PHE A 82 -20.16 -1.19 -11.54
N ASN A 83 -19.03 -0.76 -10.96
CA ASN A 83 -18.16 -1.61 -10.16
C ASN A 83 -18.13 -1.13 -8.72
N GLN A 84 -18.02 -2.08 -7.79
CA GLN A 84 -18.06 -1.84 -6.36
C GLN A 84 -16.85 -2.49 -5.67
N LEU A 85 -16.22 -1.75 -4.77
CA LEU A 85 -15.07 -2.16 -3.97
C LEU A 85 -15.39 -1.99 -2.48
N ASP A 86 -15.19 -3.04 -1.70
CA ASP A 86 -15.27 -2.96 -0.24
C ASP A 86 -13.99 -2.33 0.32
N LEU A 87 -14.08 -1.10 0.80
CA LEU A 87 -12.93 -0.38 1.34
C LEU A 87 -12.38 -1.01 2.62
N ASN A 88 -13.15 -1.86 3.32
CA ASN A 88 -12.63 -2.62 4.47
C ASN A 88 -11.50 -3.60 4.08
N GLN A 89 -11.36 -3.92 2.80
CA GLN A 89 -10.30 -4.79 2.31
C GLN A 89 -8.93 -4.09 2.23
N CYS A 90 -8.89 -2.76 2.19
CA CYS A 90 -7.64 -2.00 2.09
C CYS A 90 -7.48 -0.79 2.99
N ILE A 91 -8.53 -0.37 3.71
CA ILE A 91 -8.45 0.73 4.67
C ILE A 91 -8.59 0.16 6.07
N GLY A 92 -7.57 0.44 6.87
CA GLY A 92 -7.51 0.16 8.29
C GLY A 92 -7.57 1.43 9.13
N PHE A 93 -7.35 1.24 10.42
CA PHE A 93 -7.43 2.29 11.40
C PHE A 93 -6.26 2.15 12.37
N ASP A 94 -5.40 3.16 12.42
CA ASP A 94 -4.28 3.21 13.35
C ASP A 94 -4.81 3.63 14.72
N GLN A 95 -4.76 2.67 15.66
CA GLN A 95 -5.13 2.91 17.05
C GLN A 95 -4.07 3.68 17.83
N GLY A 96 -2.98 4.13 17.20
CA GLY A 96 -1.87 4.82 17.82
C GLY A 96 -0.73 3.85 18.08
N THR A 97 0.21 3.76 17.13
CA THR A 97 1.44 2.96 17.28
C THR A 97 2.57 3.70 18.01
N GLY A 98 2.27 4.81 18.68
CA GLY A 98 3.20 5.51 19.55
C GLY A 98 2.54 5.76 20.90
N GLY A 99 2.96 5.03 21.93
CA GLY A 99 2.57 5.34 23.30
C GLY A 99 2.99 6.77 23.68
N PRO A 100 2.54 7.30 24.83
CA PRO A 100 2.99 8.60 25.33
C PRO A 100 4.52 8.71 25.43
N GLU A 101 5.22 7.57 25.51
CA GLU A 101 6.68 7.45 25.56
C GLU A 101 7.37 7.73 24.21
N SER A 102 6.64 7.66 23.09
CA SER A 102 7.17 7.89 21.73
C SER A 102 7.01 9.33 21.24
N GLY A 103 6.57 10.26 22.10
CA GLY A 103 6.66 11.70 21.82
C GLY A 103 5.75 12.22 20.69
N GLY A 104 4.54 11.68 20.53
CA GLY A 104 3.51 12.28 19.66
C GLY A 104 2.92 11.34 18.62
N GLY A 105 2.38 10.19 19.03
CA GLY A 105 1.59 9.34 18.14
C GLY A 105 0.31 10.05 17.67
N VAL A 106 0.03 10.01 16.37
CA VAL A 106 -1.25 10.45 15.81
C VAL A 106 -2.25 9.32 16.00
N TRP A 107 -3.15 9.48 16.96
CA TRP A 107 -4.20 8.50 17.26
C TRP A 107 -5.34 8.64 16.26
N GLY A 108 -5.97 7.52 15.93
CA GLY A 108 -7.28 7.53 15.31
C GLY A 108 -7.29 7.94 13.83
N LYS A 109 -6.25 7.55 13.08
CA LYS A 109 -6.11 7.89 11.66
C LYS A 109 -6.49 6.72 10.76
N LEU A 110 -7.15 7.00 9.64
CA LEU A 110 -7.30 6.03 8.55
C LEU A 110 -5.95 5.78 7.89
N ILE A 111 -5.63 4.51 7.68
CA ILE A 111 -4.39 4.07 7.05
C ILE A 111 -4.67 3.04 5.97
N TRP A 112 -3.81 2.98 4.95
CA TRP A 112 -3.80 1.84 4.04
C TRP A 112 -3.30 0.62 4.78
N GLN A 113 -4.08 -0.45 4.75
CA GLN A 113 -3.74 -1.71 5.40
C GLN A 113 -4.47 -2.86 4.71
N PRO A 114 -3.78 -3.96 4.38
CA PRO A 114 -4.47 -5.16 3.93
C PRO A 114 -5.43 -5.64 5.02
N ILE A 115 -6.70 -5.87 4.66
CA ILE A 115 -7.74 -6.36 5.58
C ILE A 115 -7.95 -5.40 6.77
N GLY A 116 -8.02 -4.10 6.49
CA GLY A 116 -8.02 -3.07 7.54
C GLY A 116 -9.29 -2.94 8.38
N LYS A 117 -10.48 -3.25 7.83
CA LYS A 117 -11.77 -3.22 8.56
C LYS A 117 -12.04 -1.90 9.32
N PHE A 118 -11.68 -0.76 8.74
CA PHE A 118 -11.87 0.55 9.38
C PHE A 118 -13.31 0.83 9.82
N SER A 119 -14.32 0.24 9.17
CA SER A 119 -15.73 0.45 9.50
C SER A 119 -16.11 0.00 10.92
N ASN A 120 -15.27 -0.79 11.59
CA ASN A 120 -15.49 -1.18 12.99
C ASN A 120 -15.18 -0.04 13.98
N TYR A 121 -14.36 0.94 13.57
CA TYR A 121 -13.88 2.03 14.42
C TYR A 121 -14.35 3.41 13.95
N CYS A 122 -14.88 3.47 12.73
CA CYS A 122 -15.23 4.70 12.05
C CYS A 122 -16.73 4.76 11.72
N THR A 123 -17.28 5.97 11.82
CA THR A 123 -18.66 6.33 11.53
C THR A 123 -18.70 7.62 10.70
N ASP A 124 -19.89 7.99 10.21
CA ASP A 124 -20.12 9.22 9.45
C ASP A 124 -19.17 9.44 8.26
N CYS A 125 -18.91 8.37 7.52
CA CYS A 125 -18.04 8.40 6.36
C CYS A 125 -18.72 9.05 5.15
N SER A 126 -17.99 9.91 4.45
CA SER A 126 -18.42 10.59 3.23
C SER A 126 -17.26 10.80 2.26
N LEU A 127 -17.57 10.85 0.97
CA LEU A 127 -16.60 11.22 -0.06
C LEU A 127 -16.56 12.73 -0.22
N THR A 128 -15.35 13.27 -0.26
CA THR A 128 -15.06 14.69 -0.29
C THR A 128 -13.93 14.98 -1.28
N GLY A 129 -13.55 16.25 -1.39
CA GLY A 129 -12.46 16.69 -2.26
C GLY A 129 -12.82 16.72 -3.75
N PRO A 130 -11.88 17.17 -4.59
CA PRO A 130 -12.08 17.18 -6.04
C PRO A 130 -12.20 15.75 -6.56
N ARG A 131 -13.18 15.51 -7.43
CA ARG A 131 -13.48 14.18 -8.01
C ARG A 131 -13.86 13.11 -6.97
N LEU A 132 -14.27 13.49 -5.77
CA LEU A 132 -14.73 12.58 -4.71
C LEU A 132 -13.69 11.51 -4.31
N LYS A 133 -12.41 11.88 -4.37
CA LYS A 133 -11.30 10.96 -4.09
C LYS A 133 -10.92 10.88 -2.61
N GLU A 134 -11.42 11.77 -1.76
CA GLU A 134 -11.05 11.78 -0.34
C GLU A 134 -12.14 11.12 0.49
N LEU A 135 -11.80 10.06 1.23
CA LEU A 135 -12.71 9.46 2.21
C LEU A 135 -12.50 10.15 3.56
N LYS A 136 -13.52 10.87 4.00
CA LYS A 136 -13.57 11.52 5.31
C LYS A 136 -14.47 10.73 6.25
N CYS A 137 -13.99 10.37 7.43
CA CYS A 137 -14.74 9.64 8.45
C CYS A 137 -14.49 10.23 9.86
N ASN A 138 -15.41 9.96 10.78
CA ASN A 138 -15.22 10.18 12.22
C ASN A 138 -14.88 8.86 12.89
N CYS A 139 -13.69 8.74 13.46
CA CYS A 139 -13.20 7.49 14.02
C CYS A 139 -12.88 7.62 15.51
N VAL A 140 -13.12 6.56 16.27
CA VAL A 140 -12.92 6.54 17.73
C VAL A 140 -11.84 5.51 18.07
N PRO A 141 -10.67 5.92 18.55
CA PRO A 141 -9.65 4.98 19.00
C PRO A 141 -10.11 4.26 20.27
N MET A 142 -9.73 2.98 20.44
CA MET A 142 -10.08 2.21 21.64
C MET A 142 -9.37 2.77 22.88
N THR A 143 -8.18 3.30 22.67
CA THR A 143 -7.34 3.96 23.67
C THR A 143 -6.94 5.32 23.09
N GLY A 144 -7.18 6.41 23.81
CA GLY A 144 -6.76 7.74 23.38
C GLY A 144 -7.83 8.82 23.51
N PRO A 145 -7.57 10.02 22.96
CA PRO A 145 -8.58 11.07 22.88
C PRO A 145 -9.76 10.57 22.03
N GLY A 146 -10.97 11.06 22.31
CA GLY A 146 -12.21 10.55 21.73
C GLY A 146 -12.32 10.67 20.19
N ALA A 147 -13.55 10.77 19.69
CA ALA A 147 -13.80 10.79 18.25
C ALA A 147 -12.93 11.83 17.51
N THR A 148 -12.24 11.39 16.47
CA THR A 148 -11.33 12.18 15.65
C THR A 148 -11.76 12.09 14.18
N THR A 149 -11.86 13.23 13.51
CA THR A 149 -12.15 13.27 12.08
C THR A 149 -10.85 13.04 11.30
N THR A 150 -10.86 12.06 10.41
CA THR A 150 -9.70 11.66 9.60
C THR A 150 -10.07 11.58 8.13
N VAL A 151 -9.11 11.89 7.26
CA VAL A 151 -9.26 11.89 5.81
C VAL A 151 -8.15 11.06 5.19
N ILE A 152 -8.48 10.25 4.19
CA ILE A 152 -7.53 9.47 3.39
C ILE A 152 -7.81 9.68 1.89
N ASP A 153 -6.76 9.88 1.09
CA ASP A 153 -6.89 10.03 -0.37
C ASP A 153 -6.95 8.65 -1.03
N LEU A 154 -8.13 8.29 -1.54
CA LEU A 154 -8.42 7.01 -2.19
C LEU A 154 -7.61 6.81 -3.47
N ASP A 155 -7.16 7.86 -4.15
CA ASP A 155 -6.30 7.71 -5.32
C ASP A 155 -4.95 7.08 -4.95
N GLU A 156 -4.52 7.11 -3.68
CA GLU A 156 -3.29 6.47 -3.27
C GLU A 156 -3.38 4.94 -3.31
N GLY A 157 -4.51 4.36 -2.86
CA GLY A 157 -4.66 2.93 -2.63
C GLY A 157 -5.78 2.23 -3.40
N VAL A 158 -6.60 2.96 -4.16
CA VAL A 158 -7.59 2.40 -5.08
C VAL A 158 -7.17 2.67 -6.52
N GLU A 159 -7.22 1.64 -7.34
CA GLU A 159 -6.91 1.72 -8.77
C GLU A 159 -8.02 1.10 -9.62
N ASN A 160 -8.13 1.58 -10.85
CA ASN A 160 -8.98 0.98 -11.87
C ASN A 160 -8.16 -0.02 -12.70
N ARG A 161 -8.43 -1.32 -12.54
CA ARG A 161 -7.88 -2.38 -13.38
C ARG A 161 -8.91 -2.81 -14.41
N ASN A 162 -8.73 -2.29 -15.63
CA ASN A 162 -9.54 -2.68 -16.79
C ASN A 162 -11.06 -2.55 -16.57
N GLY A 163 -11.48 -1.45 -15.95
CA GLY A 163 -12.88 -1.18 -15.63
C GLY A 163 -13.28 -1.65 -14.23
N THR A 164 -12.45 -2.40 -13.51
CA THR A 164 -12.76 -2.91 -12.17
C THR A 164 -12.00 -2.12 -11.10
N LEU A 165 -12.72 -1.62 -10.09
CA LEU A 165 -12.09 -1.04 -8.90
C LEU A 165 -11.40 -2.12 -8.08
N VAL A 166 -10.13 -1.92 -7.75
CA VAL A 166 -9.38 -2.82 -6.88
C VAL A 166 -8.57 -2.05 -5.85
N CYS A 167 -8.43 -2.66 -4.68
CA CYS A 167 -7.45 -2.23 -3.70
C CYS A 167 -6.05 -2.53 -4.20
N ARG A 168 -5.14 -1.58 -4.06
CA ARG A 168 -3.73 -1.81 -4.33
C ARG A 168 -3.13 -2.69 -3.24
N GLY A 169 -2.83 -3.94 -3.56
CA GLY A 169 -2.18 -4.87 -2.65
C GLY A 169 -0.80 -4.35 -2.20
N GLY A 170 -0.51 -4.43 -0.90
CA GLY A 170 0.84 -4.19 -0.36
C GLY A 170 1.11 -2.80 0.20
N MET A 171 0.12 -1.89 0.28
CA MET A 171 0.26 -0.64 1.02
C MET A 171 0.05 -0.87 2.52
N GLY A 172 0.87 -1.72 3.11
CA GLY A 172 1.06 -1.80 4.55
C GLY A 172 2.43 -1.24 4.88
N SER A 173 2.58 0.09 4.77
CA SER A 173 3.69 0.81 5.42
C SER A 173 3.53 2.32 5.18
N GLY A 174 2.86 2.97 6.12
CA GLY A 174 3.14 4.37 6.45
C GLY A 174 4.42 4.52 7.29
N ILE A 175 5.19 3.45 7.49
CA ILE A 175 6.52 3.49 8.09
C ILE A 175 7.52 3.44 6.93
N GLY A 176 7.94 4.60 6.43
CA GLY A 176 9.23 4.69 5.74
C GLY A 176 10.32 4.15 6.70
N PRO A 177 11.43 3.57 6.22
CA PRO A 177 12.46 3.08 7.10
C PRO A 177 12.92 4.22 8.01
N GLY A 178 12.52 4.16 9.29
CA GLY A 178 13.08 5.01 10.32
C GLY A 178 14.59 4.75 10.38
N PRO A 179 15.41 5.74 10.79
CA PRO A 179 16.83 5.55 10.94
C PRO A 179 17.07 4.33 11.83
N LEU A 180 17.79 3.33 11.31
CA LEU A 180 18.24 2.20 12.12
C LEU A 180 19.07 2.78 13.27
N PRO A 181 18.85 2.36 14.53
CA PRO A 181 19.73 2.75 15.61
C PRO A 181 21.16 2.27 15.30
N PRO A 182 22.19 3.05 15.66
CA PRO A 182 23.58 2.63 15.48
C PRO A 182 23.79 1.32 16.24
N ILE A 183 24.36 0.34 15.53
CA ILE A 183 24.92 -0.85 16.16
C ILE A 183 26.27 -0.40 16.70
N ASP A 184 26.35 -0.16 18.02
CA ASP A 184 27.62 -0.01 18.71
C ASP A 184 28.24 -1.41 18.87
N ASP A 185 29.36 -1.67 18.18
CA ASP A 185 30.30 -2.77 18.43
C ASP A 185 31.36 -2.35 19.47
#